data_AF-A0A524NXY1-F1
#
_entry.id   AF-A0A524NXY1-F1
#
_cell.length_a   1.000
_cell.length_b   1.000
_cell.length_c   1.000
_cell.angle_alpha   90.00
_cell.angle_beta   90.00
_cell.angle_gamma   90.00
#
_symmetry.space_group_name_H-M   'P 1'
#
loop_
_entity.id
_entity.type
_entity.pdbx_description
1 polymer ?
#
loop_
_entity_poly.entity_id
_entity_poly.type
_entity_poly.pdbx_seq_one_letter_code
_entity_poly.pdbx_strand_id
1 'polypeptide(L)'
;MRQLFYLFFAVMFLGLAACNSAPKKEGESADATEVKTEEVAAPNTLTEQEKKEGWILMFDGETANGWREYDAEFFPDTGWHIEDGMLVCENSGMGEQGFGGDIIYDKQFTNFDLKVDWMIEEGGNSGIFYLARELEGKKIWYT
;
A
#
# COMPACT_ATOMS: atom_id res chain seq x y z
N MET A 1 -32.52 57.52 -55.04
CA MET A 1 -31.85 57.59 -53.72
C MET A 1 -32.66 56.76 -52.73
N ARG A 2 -31.99 55.83 -52.03
CA ARG A 2 -32.46 54.93 -50.94
C ARG A 2 -33.68 54.05 -51.30
N GLN A 3 -33.51 52.91 -51.99
CA GLN A 3 -33.07 51.58 -51.51
C GLN A 3 -34.00 51.02 -50.41
N LEU A 4 -34.60 49.83 -50.46
CA LEU A 4 -34.73 48.81 -51.52
C LEU A 4 -35.74 47.74 -51.01
N PHE A 5 -36.77 47.47 -51.82
CA PHE A 5 -37.48 46.20 -52.08
C PHE A 5 -37.91 45.20 -50.99
N TYR A 6 -39.25 45.09 -50.92
CA TYR A 6 -40.08 43.90 -50.74
C TYR A 6 -39.56 42.59 -51.37
N LEU A 7 -40.09 41.47 -50.84
CA LEU A 7 -40.52 40.21 -51.49
C LEU A 7 -39.97 39.01 -50.69
N PHE A 8 -40.68 37.93 -50.40
CA PHE A 8 -42.02 37.41 -50.69
C PHE A 8 -42.08 36.06 -49.95
N PHE A 9 -43.25 35.64 -49.46
CA PHE A 9 -43.74 34.25 -49.45
C PHE A 9 -42.91 33.17 -48.69
N ALA A 10 -43.43 32.13 -48.05
CA ALA A 10 -44.72 31.45 -48.00
C ALA A 10 -44.45 30.18 -47.15
N VAL A 11 -45.31 29.82 -46.19
CA VAL A 11 -46.25 28.69 -46.30
C VAL A 11 -45.81 27.43 -45.52
N MET A 12 -46.69 27.02 -44.59
CA MET A 12 -47.08 25.65 -44.18
C MET A 12 -46.00 24.68 -43.62
N PHE A 13 -46.29 23.66 -42.81
CA PHE A 13 -47.52 22.93 -42.49
C PHE A 13 -47.36 22.31 -41.09
N LEU A 14 -48.42 22.34 -40.27
CA LEU A 14 -48.60 21.46 -39.12
C LEU A 14 -48.86 20.02 -39.60
N GLY A 15 -48.39 19.00 -38.87
CA GLY A 15 -48.82 17.61 -39.08
C GLY A 15 -48.33 16.64 -38.01
N LEU A 16 -49.24 16.25 -37.11
CA LEU A 16 -49.13 15.14 -36.15
C LEU A 16 -49.18 13.77 -36.88
N ALA A 17 -48.51 12.73 -36.35
CA ALA A 17 -49.12 11.44 -36.00
C ALA A 17 -48.10 10.31 -35.66
N ALA A 18 -48.28 9.77 -34.45
CA ALA A 18 -48.40 8.34 -34.08
C ALA A 18 -47.25 7.32 -34.21
N CYS A 19 -47.21 6.47 -33.17
CA CYS A 19 -46.27 5.42 -32.81
C CYS A 19 -46.20 4.23 -33.79
N ASN A 20 -45.05 3.54 -33.83
CA ASN A 20 -45.02 2.08 -33.96
C ASN A 20 -43.80 1.46 -33.27
N SER A 21 -43.98 0.24 -32.77
CA SER A 21 -43.21 -0.49 -31.76
C SER A 21 -42.02 -1.27 -32.33
N ALA A 22 -40.88 -1.30 -31.62
CA ALA A 22 -39.91 -2.41 -31.64
C ALA A 22 -38.99 -2.35 -30.40
N PRO A 23 -38.65 -3.49 -29.77
CA PRO A 23 -37.95 -3.53 -28.49
C PRO A 23 -36.44 -3.32 -28.70
N LYS A 24 -35.85 -2.37 -27.99
CA LYS A 24 -34.39 -2.21 -27.93
C LYS A 24 -33.88 -3.13 -26.81
N LYS A 25 -33.11 -4.14 -27.20
CA LYS A 25 -32.39 -5.08 -26.34
C LYS A 25 -31.71 -4.35 -25.19
N GLU A 26 -31.90 -4.90 -23.99
CA GLU A 26 -31.06 -4.68 -22.82
C GLU A 26 -29.60 -4.92 -23.22
N GLY A 27 -28.80 -3.86 -23.12
CA GLY A 27 -27.35 -3.93 -23.17
C GLY A 27 -26.88 -4.23 -21.76
N GLU A 28 -26.65 -5.51 -21.52
CA GLU A 28 -25.80 -6.09 -20.49
C GLU A 28 -24.59 -5.18 -20.24
N SER A 29 -24.57 -4.56 -19.06
CA SER A 29 -23.38 -3.93 -18.50
C SER A 29 -22.35 -5.03 -18.31
N ALA A 30 -21.45 -5.18 -19.28
CA ALA A 30 -20.21 -5.89 -19.08
C ALA A 30 -19.45 -5.12 -17.98
N ASP A 31 -19.63 -5.58 -16.74
CA ASP A 31 -18.66 -5.43 -15.68
C ASP A 31 -17.35 -6.01 -16.23
N ALA A 32 -16.53 -5.13 -16.81
CA ALA A 32 -15.17 -5.45 -17.12
C ALA A 32 -14.48 -5.56 -15.76
N THR A 33 -14.55 -6.75 -15.18
CA THR A 33 -13.69 -7.13 -14.08
C THR A 33 -12.26 -7.06 -14.64
N GLU A 34 -11.64 -5.90 -14.46
CA GLU A 34 -10.23 -5.67 -14.72
C GLU A 34 -9.49 -6.67 -13.84
N VAL A 35 -8.98 -7.74 -14.44
CA VAL A 35 -8.09 -8.68 -13.76
C VAL A 35 -6.83 -7.87 -13.47
N LYS A 36 -6.76 -7.32 -12.25
CA LYS A 36 -5.57 -6.69 -11.68
C LYS A 36 -4.51 -7.78 -11.59
N THR A 37 -3.75 -7.98 -12.66
CA THR A 37 -2.54 -8.79 -12.64
C THR A 37 -1.62 -8.10 -11.64
N GLU A 38 -1.51 -8.66 -10.43
CA GLU A 38 -0.57 -8.17 -9.43
C GLU A 38 0.84 -8.30 -10.04
N GLU A 39 1.44 -7.16 -10.35
CA GLU A 39 2.84 -7.08 -10.73
C GLU A 39 3.64 -7.58 -9.52
N VAL A 40 4.34 -8.70 -9.67
CA VAL A 40 5.18 -9.23 -8.59
C VAL A 40 6.48 -8.43 -8.59
N ALA A 41 6.62 -7.51 -7.62
CA ALA A 41 7.87 -6.81 -7.38
C ALA A 41 8.99 -7.80 -6.99
N ALA A 42 10.23 -7.44 -7.32
CA ALA A 42 11.39 -8.09 -6.72
C ALA A 42 11.41 -7.82 -5.20
N PRO A 43 12.01 -8.71 -4.39
CA PRO A 43 12.14 -8.49 -2.94
C PRO A 43 12.72 -7.11 -2.63
N ASN A 44 12.23 -6.48 -1.55
CA ASN A 44 12.67 -5.17 -1.08
C ASN A 44 12.59 -4.05 -2.12
N THR A 45 11.60 -4.11 -3.01
CA THR A 45 11.28 -3.03 -3.95
C THR A 45 9.78 -2.78 -3.97
N LEU A 46 9.37 -1.55 -4.27
CA LEU A 46 7.96 -1.21 -4.49
C LEU A 46 7.63 -1.31 -5.98
N THR A 47 6.50 -1.95 -6.30
CA THR A 47 5.87 -1.86 -7.62
C THR A 47 5.47 -0.42 -7.94
N GLU A 48 5.21 -0.13 -9.22
CA GLU A 48 4.68 1.18 -9.61
C GLU A 48 3.29 1.45 -9.02
N GLN A 49 2.51 0.39 -8.77
CA GLN A 49 1.21 0.52 -8.14
C GLN A 49 1.35 0.85 -6.64
N GLU A 50 2.22 0.17 -5.91
CA GLU A 50 2.47 0.45 -4.50
C GLU A 50 2.97 1.89 -4.30
N LYS A 51 3.85 2.39 -5.18
CA LYS A 51 4.27 3.79 -5.16
C LYS A 51 3.10 4.77 -5.35
N LYS A 52 2.18 4.48 -6.28
CA LYS A 52 0.98 5.32 -6.53
C LYS A 52 0.00 5.29 -5.36
N GLU A 53 -0.11 4.15 -4.68
CA GLU A 53 -0.94 3.96 -3.49
C GLU A 53 -0.29 4.57 -2.22
N GLY A 54 0.97 5.01 -2.30
CA GLY A 54 1.66 5.70 -1.22
C GLY A 54 2.35 4.78 -0.21
N TRP A 55 2.63 3.53 -0.58
CA TRP A 55 3.41 2.62 0.23
C TRP A 55 4.83 3.18 0.48
N ILE A 56 5.34 2.90 1.67
CA ILE A 56 6.71 3.27 2.07
C ILE A 56 7.51 1.98 2.16
N LEU A 57 8.66 1.94 1.49
CA LEU A 57 9.60 0.85 1.64
C LEU A 57 10.32 0.99 2.99
N MET A 58 10.07 0.07 3.91
CA MET A 58 10.66 0.10 5.26
C MET A 58 12.02 -0.60 5.34
N PHE A 59 12.36 -1.43 4.35
CA PHE A 59 13.65 -2.11 4.27
C PHE A 59 14.05 -2.27 2.80
N ASP A 60 15.29 -1.88 2.48
CA ASP A 60 15.84 -1.89 1.12
C ASP A 60 16.57 -3.19 0.76
N GLY A 61 16.75 -4.10 1.73
CA GLY A 61 17.49 -5.34 1.54
C GLY A 61 18.98 -5.23 1.80
N GLU A 62 19.52 -4.03 2.01
CA GLU A 62 20.96 -3.77 2.04
C GLU A 62 21.40 -3.06 3.32
N THR A 63 20.56 -2.20 3.87
CA THR A 63 20.88 -1.33 5.00
C THR A 63 19.80 -1.37 6.08
N ALA A 64 20.22 -1.14 7.32
CA ALA A 64 19.30 -0.97 8.44
C ALA A 64 18.76 0.47 8.54
N ASN A 65 18.75 1.22 7.43
CA ASN A 65 18.33 2.62 7.43
C ASN A 65 16.88 2.74 7.89
N GLY A 66 16.65 3.65 8.84
CA GLY A 66 15.34 3.83 9.45
C GLY A 66 15.01 2.81 10.54
N TRP A 67 15.89 1.87 10.86
CA TRP A 67 15.76 0.96 12.01
C TRP A 67 16.76 1.31 13.10
N ARG A 68 16.35 1.11 14.36
CA ARG A 68 17.19 1.24 15.54
C ARG A 68 16.76 0.26 16.63
N GLU A 69 17.61 0.00 17.61
CA GLU A 69 17.24 -0.76 18.80
C GLU A 69 16.18 0.03 19.61
N TYR A 70 15.23 -0.70 20.19
CA TYR A 70 14.26 -0.15 21.14
C TYR A 70 15.00 0.44 22.35
N ASP A 71 14.64 1.65 22.76
CA ASP A 71 15.29 2.42 23.84
C ASP A 71 16.76 2.82 23.53
N ALA A 72 17.14 2.86 22.25
CA ALA A 72 18.45 3.35 21.79
C ALA A 72 18.36 4.23 20.53
N GLU A 73 19.40 5.01 20.27
CA GLU A 73 19.48 5.92 19.10
C GLU A 73 19.93 5.24 17.80
N PHE A 74 20.54 4.05 17.88
CA PHE A 74 21.19 3.39 16.76
C PHE A 74 20.73 1.94 16.60
N PHE A 75 20.97 1.36 15.43
CA PHE A 75 20.81 -0.07 15.19
C PHE A 75 21.79 -0.86 16.07
N PRO A 76 21.41 -2.04 16.61
CA PRO A 76 22.27 -2.76 17.54
C PRO A 76 23.52 -3.30 16.82
N ASP A 77 24.66 -3.27 17.51
CA ASP A 77 25.94 -3.80 16.99
C ASP A 77 25.99 -5.34 16.99
N THR A 78 25.05 -6.00 17.68
CA THR A 78 25.00 -7.46 17.84
C THR A 78 23.57 -7.96 17.81
N GLY A 79 23.35 -9.22 17.44
CA GLY A 79 22.05 -9.89 17.53
C GLY A 79 21.08 -9.59 16.38
N TRP A 80 21.37 -8.59 15.56
CA TRP A 80 20.72 -8.37 14.27
C TRP A 80 21.74 -8.12 13.18
N HIS A 81 21.52 -8.71 12.01
CA HIS A 81 22.35 -8.49 10.83
C HIS A 81 21.50 -8.53 9.56
N ILE A 82 22.12 -8.14 8.44
CA ILE A 82 21.51 -8.23 7.11
C ILE A 82 22.18 -9.36 6.36
N GLU A 83 21.38 -10.29 5.84
CA GLU A 83 21.85 -11.45 5.08
C GLU A 83 20.84 -11.75 3.97
N ASP A 84 21.32 -11.91 2.74
CA ASP A 84 20.52 -12.28 1.56
C ASP A 84 19.23 -11.45 1.36
N GLY A 85 19.31 -10.14 1.64
CA GLY A 85 18.15 -9.25 1.50
C GLY A 85 17.14 -9.36 2.64
N MET A 86 17.54 -9.85 3.82
CA MET A 86 16.69 -10.02 5.00
C MET A 86 17.30 -9.34 6.22
N LEU A 87 16.46 -8.80 7.10
CA LEU A 87 16.84 -8.48 8.48
C LEU A 87 16.73 -9.77 9.31
N VAL A 88 17.86 -10.25 9.83
CA VAL A 88 17.95 -11.52 10.54
C VAL A 88 18.25 -11.26 12.01
N CYS A 89 17.44 -11.83 12.89
CA CYS A 89 17.69 -11.88 14.33
C CYS A 89 18.52 -13.13 14.66
N GLU A 90 19.65 -12.96 15.32
CA GLU A 90 20.50 -14.08 15.71
C GLU A 90 19.87 -14.86 16.87
N ASN A 91 19.88 -16.19 16.77
CA ASN A 91 19.44 -17.03 17.86
C ASN A 91 20.48 -17.02 19.00
N SER A 92 20.13 -16.35 20.09
CA SER A 92 20.97 -16.32 21.30
C SER A 92 21.05 -17.65 22.06
N GLY A 93 20.13 -18.58 21.81
CA GLY A 93 19.94 -19.83 22.55
C GLY A 93 19.41 -19.64 23.97
N MET A 94 19.15 -18.41 24.39
CA MET A 94 18.73 -18.07 25.77
C MET A 94 17.34 -17.45 25.85
N GLY A 95 16.56 -17.52 24.76
CA GLY A 95 15.25 -16.89 24.66
C GLY A 95 15.34 -15.39 24.96
N GLU A 96 14.41 -14.89 25.79
CA GLU A 96 14.31 -13.47 26.17
C GLU A 96 15.50 -12.94 27.00
N GLN A 97 16.35 -13.83 27.54
CA GLN A 97 17.58 -13.43 28.24
C GLN A 97 18.77 -13.26 27.27
N GLY A 98 18.52 -13.47 25.98
CA GLY A 98 19.50 -13.29 24.91
C GLY A 98 19.99 -11.86 24.73
N PHE A 99 20.83 -11.70 23.71
CA PHE A 99 21.35 -10.42 23.25
C PHE A 99 20.60 -9.96 21.98
N GLY A 100 20.83 -8.73 21.54
CA GLY A 100 20.26 -8.17 20.31
C GLY A 100 19.05 -7.26 20.50
N GLY A 101 18.21 -7.58 21.48
CA GLY A 101 17.03 -6.76 21.78
C GLY A 101 16.01 -6.70 20.63
N ASP A 102 15.00 -5.86 20.82
CA ASP A 102 13.98 -5.59 19.81
C ASP A 102 14.41 -4.38 18.96
N ILE A 103 14.14 -4.40 17.66
CA ILE A 103 14.34 -3.25 16.78
C ILE A 103 13.00 -2.59 16.45
N ILE A 104 13.04 -1.27 16.24
CA ILE A 104 11.90 -0.47 15.82
C ILE A 104 12.26 0.37 14.60
N TYR A 105 11.27 0.61 13.75
CA TYR A 105 11.40 1.59 12.68
C TYR A 105 11.22 3.00 13.26
N ASP A 106 12.13 3.91 12.97
CA ASP A 106 12.24 5.25 13.54
C ASP A 106 11.22 6.23 12.94
N LYS A 107 9.94 5.83 13.00
CA LYS A 107 8.79 6.62 12.62
C LYS A 107 7.54 6.09 13.31
N GLN A 108 6.75 7.01 13.87
CA GLN A 108 5.46 6.68 14.46
C GLN A 108 4.36 6.66 13.41
N PHE A 109 3.53 5.62 13.46
CA PHE A 109 2.35 5.46 12.62
C PHE A 109 1.09 5.40 13.48
N THR A 110 -0.06 5.73 12.90
CA THR A 110 -1.37 5.69 13.57
C THR A 110 -2.28 4.69 12.87
N ASN A 111 -2.92 5.10 11.78
CA ASN A 111 -3.62 4.22 10.85
C ASN A 111 -2.64 3.81 9.75
N PHE A 112 -2.48 2.51 9.54
CA PHE A 112 -1.57 1.97 8.54
C PHE A 112 -2.03 0.59 8.07
N ASP A 113 -1.61 0.24 6.87
CA ASP A 113 -1.54 -1.14 6.39
C ASP A 113 -0.07 -1.58 6.43
N LEU A 114 0.20 -2.76 6.98
CA LEU A 114 1.54 -3.34 7.05
C LEU A 114 1.58 -4.63 6.22
N LYS A 115 2.56 -4.70 5.31
CA LYS A 115 2.87 -5.88 4.51
C LYS A 115 4.32 -6.27 4.81
N VAL A 116 4.52 -7.52 5.20
CA VAL A 116 5.85 -8.07 5.55
C VAL A 116 5.87 -9.57 5.29
N ASP A 117 6.94 -10.03 4.67
CA ASP A 117 7.27 -11.45 4.59
C ASP A 117 8.19 -11.79 5.77
N TRP A 118 7.95 -12.93 6.41
CA TRP A 118 8.73 -13.38 7.55
C TRP A 118 9.00 -14.88 7.45
N MET A 119 10.10 -15.30 8.08
CA MET A 119 10.50 -16.69 8.21
C MET A 119 10.96 -16.93 9.64
N ILE A 120 10.76 -18.16 10.12
CA ILE A 120 11.22 -18.58 11.44
C ILE A 120 11.77 -20.00 11.37
N GLU A 121 12.81 -20.27 12.16
CA GLU A 121 13.35 -21.63 12.31
C GLU A 121 12.47 -22.50 13.23
N GLU A 122 12.68 -23.81 13.21
CA GLU A 122 11.97 -24.74 14.08
C GLU A 122 12.23 -24.40 15.56
N GLY A 123 11.14 -24.15 16.30
CA GLY A 123 11.21 -23.76 17.71
C GLY A 123 11.57 -22.29 17.95
N GLY A 124 11.73 -21.49 16.89
CA GLY A 124 11.94 -20.05 17.01
C GLY A 124 10.73 -19.34 17.60
N ASN A 125 10.98 -18.22 18.28
CA ASN A 125 9.96 -17.34 18.84
C ASN A 125 10.28 -15.89 18.48
N SER A 126 9.34 -15.20 17.86
CA SER A 126 9.46 -13.80 17.45
C SER A 126 8.07 -13.16 17.39
N GLY A 127 8.02 -11.86 17.09
CA GLY A 127 6.77 -11.13 16.95
C GLY A 127 6.95 -9.80 16.22
N ILE A 128 5.84 -9.30 15.69
CA ILE A 128 5.76 -7.94 15.14
C ILE A 128 4.98 -7.09 16.13
N PHE A 129 5.67 -6.12 16.75
CA PHE A 129 5.02 -5.11 17.57
C PHE A 129 4.50 -3.96 16.71
N TYR A 130 3.33 -3.45 17.05
CA TYR A 130 2.77 -2.24 16.47
C TYR A 130 2.22 -1.34 17.56
N LEU A 131 2.16 -0.03 17.29
CA LEU A 131 1.79 1.00 18.28
C LEU A 131 2.63 0.93 19.56
N ALA A 132 3.88 0.45 19.42
CA ALA A 132 4.84 0.36 20.51
C ALA A 132 5.15 1.75 21.09
N ARG A 133 5.41 1.77 22.39
CA ARG A 133 5.87 2.98 23.10
C ARG A 133 7.16 2.64 23.83
N GLU A 134 8.12 3.54 23.74
CA GLU A 134 9.33 3.49 24.56
C GLU A 134 8.98 3.94 25.98
N LEU A 135 9.16 3.04 26.93
CA LEU A 135 8.97 3.27 28.35
C LEU A 135 10.32 3.07 29.01
N GLU A 136 10.82 4.11 29.67
CA GLU A 136 12.17 4.12 30.26
C GLU A 136 12.43 2.86 31.11
N GLY A 137 13.47 2.10 30.75
CA GLY A 137 13.89 0.90 31.47
C GLY A 137 12.91 -0.27 31.41
N LYS A 138 11.97 -0.26 30.45
CA LYS A 138 11.04 -1.37 30.20
C LYS A 138 11.35 -2.03 28.87
N LYS A 139 10.82 -3.24 28.69
CA LYS A 139 10.84 -3.96 27.41
C LYS A 139 9.62 -3.57 26.58
N ILE A 140 9.69 -3.77 25.27
CA ILE A 140 8.64 -3.35 24.33
C ILE A 140 7.28 -3.99 24.61
N TRP A 141 7.24 -5.20 25.19
CA TRP A 141 6.02 -5.91 25.57
C TRP A 141 5.43 -5.50 26.92
N TYR A 142 6.02 -4.51 27.60
CA TYR A 142 5.51 -4.02 28.88
C TYR A 142 4.31 -3.08 28.63
N THR A 143 3.13 -3.45 29.15
CA THR A 143 1.87 -2.71 28.95
C THR A 143 1.50 -1.85 30.16
#